data_AF-A0A4Q4CS14-F1
#
_entry.id   AF-A0A4Q4CS14-F1
#
_cell.length_a   1.000
_cell.length_b   1.000
_cell.length_c   1.000
_cell.angle_alpha   90.00
_cell.angle_beta   90.00
_cell.angle_gamma   90.00
#
_symmetry.space_group_name_H-M   'P 1'
#
loop_
_entity.id
_entity.type
_entity.pdbx_description
1 polymer ?
#
loop_
_entity_poly.entity_id
_entity_poly.type
_entity_poly.pdbx_seq_one_letter_code
_entity_poly.pdbx_strand_id
1 'polypeptide(L)'
;PVLSAIPADDDIRRKSANYEIVGTPGSPWASVFETLAEQVATAPPVRPTPLTHDALLGLFKGDAVGRGVVLNPATMEDMCGSAIVEKPSLEVVYEGS
;
A
#
# COMPACT_ATOMS: atom_id res chain seq x y z
N PRO A 1 -4.70 4.45 -20.18
CA PRO A 1 -4.41 5.90 -20.05
C PRO A 1 -5.23 6.47 -18.89
N VAL A 2 -4.77 7.53 -18.24
CA VAL A 2 -5.60 8.27 -17.28
C VAL A 2 -6.52 9.17 -18.08
N LEU A 3 -7.84 8.97 -17.97
CA LEU A 3 -8.84 9.69 -18.78
C LEU A 3 -9.35 10.98 -18.11
N SER A 4 -9.40 10.99 -16.78
CA SER A 4 -9.71 12.17 -15.97
C SER A 4 -9.27 11.89 -14.53
N ALA A 5 -9.02 12.95 -13.76
CA ALA A 5 -8.69 12.87 -12.34
C ALA A 5 -9.77 13.61 -11.54
N ILE A 6 -10.71 12.84 -10.96
CA ILE A 6 -11.80 13.39 -10.16
C ILE A 6 -11.27 13.66 -8.74
N PRO A 7 -11.39 14.89 -8.21
CA PRO A 7 -10.88 15.23 -6.89
C PRO A 7 -11.72 14.58 -5.78
N ALA A 8 -11.09 14.33 -4.64
CA ALA A 8 -11.77 13.97 -3.41
C ALA A 8 -12.35 15.23 -2.76
N ASP A 9 -13.52 15.66 -3.23
CA ASP A 9 -14.22 16.86 -2.76
C ASP A 9 -15.50 16.53 -1.99
N ASP A 10 -15.80 17.29 -0.94
CA ASP A 10 -16.97 17.06 -0.09
C ASP A 10 -18.30 17.40 -0.77
N ASP A 11 -18.33 18.34 -1.73
CA ASP A 11 -19.53 18.62 -2.51
C ASP A 11 -19.90 17.42 -3.39
N ILE A 12 -18.90 16.79 -4.04
CA ILE A 12 -19.08 15.55 -4.80
C ILE A 12 -19.64 14.46 -3.89
N ARG A 13 -19.05 14.26 -2.70
CA ARG A 13 -19.50 13.26 -1.73
C ARG A 13 -20.94 13.48 -1.28
N ARG A 14 -21.31 14.72 -0.97
CA ARG A 14 -22.68 15.08 -0.53
C ARG A 14 -23.70 14.82 -1.62
N LYS A 15 -23.39 15.22 -2.86
CA LYS A 15 -24.26 14.99 -4.02
C LYS A 15 -24.48 13.50 -4.30
N SER A 16 -23.43 12.70 -4.25
CA SER A 16 -23.55 11.24 -4.40
C SER A 16 -24.37 10.60 -3.28
N ALA A 17 -24.24 11.06 -2.03
CA ALA A 17 -25.04 10.57 -0.91
C ALA A 17 -26.53 10.94 -1.04
N ASN A 18 -26.82 12.09 -1.65
CA ASN A 18 -28.18 12.57 -1.92
C ASN A 18 -28.79 12.04 -3.23
N TYR A 19 -28.08 11.17 -3.97
CA TYR A 19 -28.48 10.70 -5.31
C TYR A 19 -28.65 11.83 -6.35
N GLU A 20 -27.87 12.90 -6.23
CA GLU A 20 -27.82 13.99 -7.19
C GLU A 20 -26.78 13.74 -8.29
N ILE A 21 -27.05 14.23 -9.50
CA ILE A 21 -26.07 14.24 -10.59
C ILE A 21 -25.01 15.31 -10.31
N VAL A 22 -23.75 14.90 -10.26
CA VAL A 22 -22.59 15.79 -10.01
C VAL A 22 -22.21 16.59 -11.27
N GLY A 23 -22.15 15.92 -12.42
CA GLY A 23 -21.66 16.47 -13.69
C GLY A 23 -22.71 17.18 -14.56
N THR A 24 -23.73 17.80 -13.97
CA THR A 24 -24.74 18.56 -14.72
C THR A 24 -24.08 19.73 -15.47
N PRO A 25 -24.45 20.04 -16.74
CA PRO A 25 -23.88 21.16 -17.48
C PRO A 25 -23.97 22.48 -16.71
N GLY A 26 -22.87 23.24 -16.68
CA GLY A 26 -22.77 24.49 -15.94
C GLY A 26 -22.56 24.33 -14.42
N SER A 27 -22.51 23.10 -13.89
CA SER A 27 -22.09 22.86 -12.51
C SER A 27 -20.58 23.10 -12.34
N PRO A 28 -20.10 23.31 -11.09
CA PRO A 28 -18.67 23.42 -10.81
C PRO A 28 -17.85 22.21 -11.27
N TRP A 29 -18.48 21.04 -11.39
CA TRP A 29 -17.84 19.77 -11.76
C TRP A 29 -18.06 19.39 -13.23
N ALA A 30 -18.84 20.15 -13.98
CA ALA A 30 -19.20 19.86 -15.37
C ALA A 30 -17.95 19.60 -16.24
N SER A 31 -16.96 20.49 -16.18
CA SER A 31 -15.74 20.41 -16.98
C SER A 31 -14.95 19.11 -16.79
N VAL A 32 -14.93 18.55 -15.58
CA VAL A 32 -14.24 17.30 -15.25
C VAL A 32 -14.92 16.11 -15.93
N PHE A 33 -16.25 16.09 -15.94
CA PHE A 33 -17.05 15.03 -16.55
C PHE A 33 -17.19 15.18 -18.07
N GLU A 34 -17.22 16.41 -18.59
CA GLU A 34 -17.15 16.70 -20.03
C GLU A 34 -15.82 16.21 -20.61
N THR A 35 -14.71 16.54 -19.95
CA THR A 35 -13.38 16.05 -20.34
C THR A 35 -13.33 14.52 -20.30
N LEU A 36 -13.87 13.90 -19.23
CA LEU A 36 -13.95 12.44 -19.14
C LEU A 36 -14.76 11.83 -20.29
N ALA A 37 -15.90 12.42 -20.65
CA ALA A 37 -16.77 11.93 -21.72
C ALA A 37 -16.07 11.98 -23.08
N GLU A 38 -15.39 13.09 -23.38
CA GLU A 38 -14.59 13.21 -24.60
C GLU A 38 -13.48 12.15 -24.65
N GLN A 39 -12.69 12.04 -23.57
CA GLN A 39 -11.58 11.09 -23.50
C GLN A 39 -12.04 9.63 -23.59
N VAL A 40 -13.20 9.28 -23.01
CA VAL A 40 -13.81 7.95 -23.16
C VAL A 40 -14.23 7.69 -24.61
N ALA A 41 -14.77 8.68 -25.30
CA ALA A 41 -15.20 8.54 -26.69
C ALA A 41 -14.02 8.37 -27.67
N THR A 42 -12.88 9.00 -27.39
CA THR A 42 -11.72 9.02 -28.30
C THR A 42 -10.62 8.03 -27.94
N ALA A 43 -10.60 7.49 -26.72
CA ALA A 43 -9.50 6.62 -26.28
C ALA A 43 -9.44 5.31 -27.09
N PRO A 44 -8.26 4.93 -27.61
CA PRO A 44 -8.10 3.66 -28.31
C PRO A 44 -8.19 2.48 -27.32
N PRO A 45 -8.57 1.28 -27.80
CA PRO A 45 -8.49 0.07 -26.99
C PRO A 45 -7.02 -0.24 -26.67
N VAL A 46 -6.71 -0.38 -25.38
CA VAL A 46 -5.36 -0.71 -24.91
C VAL A 46 -5.41 -2.01 -24.12
N ARG A 47 -4.54 -2.96 -24.46
CA ARG A 47 -4.36 -4.17 -23.65
C ARG A 47 -3.49 -3.83 -22.42
N PRO A 48 -4.00 -3.95 -21.18
CA PRO A 48 -3.18 -3.71 -20.00
C PRO A 48 -2.10 -4.79 -19.85
N THR A 49 -0.95 -4.40 -19.30
CA THR A 49 0.11 -5.34 -18.90
C THR A 49 0.02 -5.50 -17.38
N PRO A 50 -0.52 -6.62 -16.86
CA PRO A 50 -0.69 -6.82 -15.43
C PRO A 50 0.68 -6.91 -14.74
N LEU A 51 0.78 -6.30 -13.57
CA LEU A 51 1.97 -6.38 -12.72
C LEU A 51 1.90 -7.62 -11.83
N THR A 52 3.07 -8.11 -11.41
CA THR A 52 3.19 -9.14 -10.36
C THR A 52 2.87 -8.54 -8.99
N HIS A 53 2.65 -9.39 -7.98
CA HIS A 53 2.38 -8.93 -6.61
C HIS A 53 3.47 -7.98 -6.08
N ASP A 54 4.74 -8.36 -6.20
CA ASP A 54 5.86 -7.53 -5.74
C ASP A 54 5.96 -6.21 -6.50
N ALA A 55 5.66 -6.23 -7.81
CA ALA A 55 5.65 -5.01 -8.62
C ALA A 55 4.50 -4.07 -8.22
N LEU A 56 3.35 -4.59 -7.78
CA LEU A 56 2.26 -3.79 -7.21
C LEU A 56 2.66 -3.14 -5.88
N LEU A 57 3.33 -3.88 -5.00
CA LEU A 57 3.88 -3.33 -3.75
C LEU A 57 4.90 -2.21 -4.03
N GLY A 58 5.63 -2.32 -5.14
CA GLY A 58 6.56 -1.29 -5.61
C GLY A 58 5.92 0.05 -6.00
N LEU A 59 4.60 0.12 -6.22
CA LEU A 59 3.90 1.37 -6.55
C LEU A 59 3.66 2.27 -5.33
N PHE A 60 3.77 1.73 -4.12
CA PHE A 60 3.55 2.47 -2.88
C PHE A 60 4.86 3.04 -2.33
N LYS A 61 4.78 4.17 -1.61
CA LYS A 61 5.93 4.71 -0.87
C LYS A 61 6.41 3.68 0.15
N GLY A 62 7.71 3.39 0.16
CA GLY A 62 8.30 2.32 0.98
C GLY A 62 7.94 2.41 2.47
N ASP A 63 7.91 3.63 3.01
CA ASP A 63 7.56 3.90 4.42
C ASP A 63 6.12 3.50 4.77
N ALA A 64 5.19 3.57 3.81
CA ALA A 64 3.78 3.20 4.03
C ALA A 64 3.55 1.68 3.99
N VAL A 65 4.46 0.92 3.38
CA VAL A 65 4.38 -0.55 3.24
C VAL A 65 5.43 -1.27 4.09
N GLY A 66 6.16 -0.57 4.96
CA GLY A 66 7.22 -1.15 5.80
C GLY A 66 8.44 -1.64 5.01
N ARG A 67 8.64 -1.18 3.77
CA ARG A 67 9.78 -1.55 2.94
C ARG A 67 11.03 -0.89 3.52
N GLY A 68 11.98 -1.70 3.98
CA GLY A 68 13.21 -1.23 4.63
C GLY A 68 13.19 -1.31 6.16
N VAL A 69 12.14 -1.88 6.76
CA VAL A 69 12.18 -2.26 8.19
C VAL A 69 13.16 -3.42 8.34
N VAL A 70 14.29 -3.14 8.98
CA VAL A 70 15.24 -4.17 9.40
C VAL A 70 14.70 -4.77 10.70
N LEU A 71 14.23 -6.01 10.63
CA LEU A 71 13.83 -6.74 11.82
C LEU A 71 15.10 -7.12 12.60
N ASN A 72 15.23 -6.61 13.82
CA ASN A 72 16.26 -7.08 14.73
C ASN A 72 15.80 -8.40 15.35
N PRO A 73 16.62 -9.46 15.29
CA PRO A 73 16.29 -10.71 15.96
C PRO A 73 16.18 -10.46 17.47
N ALA A 74 15.12 -11.00 18.08
CA ALA A 74 14.92 -10.90 19.52
C ALA A 74 16.04 -11.64 20.27
N THR A 75 16.54 -11.04 21.34
CA THR A 75 17.49 -11.70 22.23
C THR A 75 16.75 -12.71 23.11
N MET A 76 17.50 -13.65 23.69
CA MET A 76 16.94 -14.60 24.65
C MET A 76 16.40 -13.90 25.91
N GLU A 77 16.94 -12.72 26.26
CA GLU A 77 16.42 -11.90 27.35
C GLU A 77 15.05 -11.29 27.00
N ASP A 78 14.89 -10.79 25.76
CA ASP A 78 13.60 -10.28 25.25
C ASP A 78 12.52 -11.38 25.26
N MET A 79 12.90 -12.62 24.97
CA MET A 79 11.96 -13.75 24.89
C MET A 79 11.62 -14.38 26.25
N CYS A 80 12.57 -14.42 27.18
CA CYS A 80 12.45 -15.21 28.42
C CYS A 80 12.32 -14.36 29.70
N GLY A 81 12.41 -13.02 29.62
CA GLY A 81 12.12 -12.09 30.71
C GLY A 81 13.00 -12.21 31.96
N SER A 82 14.06 -13.03 31.91
CA SER A 82 15.01 -13.23 33.00
C SER A 82 16.43 -13.19 32.45
N ALA A 83 17.34 -12.54 33.18
CA ALA A 83 18.74 -12.42 32.78
C ALA A 83 19.36 -13.81 32.62
N ILE A 84 20.04 -14.05 31.50
CA ILE A 84 20.67 -15.32 31.21
C ILE A 84 21.85 -15.49 32.16
N VAL A 85 21.70 -16.37 33.15
CA VAL A 85 22.83 -16.78 33.99
C VAL A 85 23.64 -17.78 33.18
N GLU A 86 24.75 -17.32 32.59
CA GLU A 86 25.74 -18.22 31.97
C GLU A 86 26.27 -19.17 33.04
N LYS A 87 25.82 -20.43 32.98
CA LYS A 87 26.33 -21.51 33.82
C LYS A 87 27.39 -22.25 33.00
N PRO A 88 28.68 -22.14 33.36
CA PRO A 88 29.72 -22.92 32.68
C PRO A 88 29.38 -24.41 32.82
N SER A 89 29.18 -25.10 31.69
CA SER A 89 29.07 -26.55 31.69
C SER A 89 30.45 -27.15 31.95
N LEU A 90 30.53 -28.07 32.92
CA LEU A 90 31.74 -28.84 33.13
C LEU A 90 31.76 -29.99 32.09
N GLU A 91 32.56 -29.86 31.04
CA GLU A 91 32.79 -30.97 30.11
C GLU A 91 33.79 -31.94 30.74
N VAL A 92 33.38 -33.18 30.97
CA VAL A 92 34.27 -34.26 31.41
C VAL A 92 34.83 -34.94 30.17
N VAL A 93 36.07 -34.62 29.82
CA VAL A 93 36.82 -35.31 28.76
C VAL A 93 37.46 -36.56 29.38
N TYR A 94 37.05 -37.74 28.94
CA TYR A 94 37.74 -38.98 29.27
C TYR A 94 38.84 -39.21 28.23
N GLU A 95 40.11 -39.15 28.63
CA GLU A 95 41.17 -39.74 27.82
C GLU A 95 41.07 -41.27 27.94
N GLY A 96 40.78 -41.93 26.81
CA GLY A 96 40.65 -43.38 26.74
C GLY A 96 41.98 -44.10 26.98
N SER A 97 41.92 -45.14 27.81
CA SER A 97 42.97 -46.15 28.05
C SER A 97 43.07 -47.17 26.92
#